data_AF-A0A926UAQ3-F1
#
_entry.id   AF-A0A926UAQ3-F1
#
_cell.length_a   1.000
_cell.length_b   1.000
_cell.length_c   1.000
_cell.angle_alpha   90.00
_cell.angle_beta   90.00
_cell.angle_gamma   90.00
#
_symmetry.space_group_name_H-M   'P 1'
#
loop_
_entity.id
_entity.type
_entity.pdbx_description
1 polymer ?
#
loop_
_entity_poly.entity_id
_entity_poly.type
_entity_poly.pdbx_seq_one_letter_code
_entity_poly.pdbx_strand_id
1 'polypeptide(L)'
;MNFDTARAFLIRQAACAPLNGSGLQDHQMLLSRIRRGLPPLPGQMTSILLALKVVFEGLRGQTHLDRLLVMALHTLATEPSLQLQQRYPAQTWPPLLDDDLAQVTRAVESIFADSWHSGLTTWQTPVQASAQAPASVEVS
;
A
#
# COMPACT_ATOMS: atom_id res chain seq x y z
N MET A 1 7.37 -14.03 -2.75
CA MET A 1 8.30 -13.00 -3.28
C MET A 1 9.48 -12.92 -2.32
N ASN A 2 10.73 -12.90 -2.79
CA ASN A 2 11.89 -12.71 -1.92
C ASN A 2 12.24 -11.21 -1.77
N PHE A 3 13.17 -10.88 -0.88
CA PHE A 3 13.58 -9.50 -0.60
C PHE A 3 14.01 -8.73 -1.86
N ASP A 4 14.93 -9.28 -2.65
CA ASP A 4 15.45 -8.61 -3.85
C ASP A 4 14.36 -8.35 -4.89
N THR A 5 13.46 -9.32 -5.08
CA THR A 5 12.31 -9.17 -6.00
C THR A 5 11.34 -8.12 -5.48
N ALA A 6 11.07 -8.08 -4.17
CA ALA A 6 10.20 -7.10 -3.55
C ALA A 6 10.77 -5.69 -3.63
N ARG A 7 12.05 -5.53 -3.31
CA ARG A 7 12.79 -4.28 -3.44
C ARG A 7 12.75 -3.76 -4.88
N ALA A 8 13.12 -4.59 -5.86
CA ALA A 8 13.10 -4.21 -7.26
C ALA A 8 11.67 -3.87 -7.75
N PHE A 9 10.66 -4.61 -7.27
CA PHE A 9 9.26 -4.35 -7.57
C PHE A 9 8.83 -2.96 -7.06
N LEU A 10 9.11 -2.61 -5.81
CA LEU A 10 8.75 -1.30 -5.25
C LEU A 10 9.44 -0.14 -5.98
N ILE A 11 10.74 -0.27 -6.27
CA ILE A 11 11.50 0.73 -7.04
C ILE A 11 10.85 0.97 -8.41
N ARG A 12 10.39 -0.11 -9.07
CA ARG A 12 9.68 -0.02 -10.34
C ARG A 12 8.32 0.66 -10.20
N GLN A 13 7.52 0.35 -9.17
CA GLN A 13 6.21 0.95 -8.97
C GLN A 13 6.28 2.47 -8.71
N ALA A 14 7.37 2.92 -8.12
CA ALA A 14 7.65 4.33 -7.83
C ALA A 14 8.17 5.14 -9.04
N ALA A 15 8.40 4.50 -10.20
CA ALA A 15 9.05 5.12 -11.37
C ALA A 15 10.40 5.80 -11.05
N CYS A 16 11.13 5.29 -10.04
CA CYS A 16 12.36 5.88 -9.51
C CYS A 16 13.63 5.53 -10.31
N ALA A 17 13.53 4.64 -11.30
CA ALA A 17 14.66 4.24 -12.15
C ALA A 17 14.25 4.33 -13.63
N PRO A 18 15.13 4.83 -14.52
CA PRO A 18 14.89 4.78 -15.95
C PRO A 18 14.81 3.31 -16.38
N LEU A 19 13.66 2.89 -16.91
CA LEU A 19 13.54 1.56 -17.49
C LEU A 19 14.36 1.53 -18.78
N ASN A 20 15.48 0.81 -18.74
CA ASN A 20 16.21 0.40 -19.92
C ASN A 20 15.33 -0.60 -20.71
N GLY A 21 14.37 -0.09 -21.48
CA GLY A 21 13.61 -0.91 -22.44
C GLY A 21 12.10 -0.79 -22.29
N SER A 22 11.49 -0.30 -23.38
CA SER A 22 10.07 -0.39 -23.71
C SER A 22 9.12 0.41 -22.81
N GLY A 23 8.67 1.56 -23.32
CA GLY A 23 7.66 2.43 -22.69
C GLY A 23 6.33 1.73 -22.35
N LEU A 24 6.07 0.49 -22.80
CA LEU A 24 4.92 -0.32 -22.39
C LEU A 24 4.93 -0.69 -20.90
N GLN A 25 6.10 -0.78 -20.28
CA GLN A 25 6.23 -1.13 -18.86
C GLN A 25 5.93 0.07 -17.94
N ASP A 26 6.22 1.29 -18.38
CA ASP A 26 5.91 2.53 -17.65
C ASP A 26 4.41 2.70 -17.42
N HIS A 27 3.57 2.20 -18.35
CA HIS A 27 2.11 2.29 -18.28
C HIS A 27 1.48 1.39 -17.20
N GLN A 28 2.28 0.47 -16.63
CA GLN A 28 1.83 -0.49 -15.62
C GLN A 28 2.24 -0.07 -14.21
N MET A 29 3.14 0.91 -14.05
CA MET A 29 3.57 1.41 -12.75
C MET A 29 2.46 2.21 -12.07
N LEU A 30 2.33 2.07 -10.74
CA LEU A 30 1.29 2.75 -9.97
C LEU A 30 1.32 4.26 -10.23
N LEU A 31 2.48 4.89 -10.03
CA LEU A 31 2.59 6.34 -10.12
C LEU A 31 2.30 6.88 -11.52
N SER A 32 2.84 6.22 -12.55
CA SER A 32 2.60 6.60 -13.95
C SER A 32 1.13 6.50 -14.33
N ARG A 33 0.40 5.52 -13.79
CA ARG A 33 -1.05 5.38 -14.03
C ARG A 33 -1.84 6.50 -13.36
N ILE A 34 -1.56 6.75 -12.08
CA ILE A 34 -2.26 7.80 -11.32
C ILE A 34 -2.01 9.18 -11.95
N ARG A 35 -0.77 9.50 -12.33
CA ARG A 35 -0.43 10.76 -13.02
C ARG A 35 -1.17 10.94 -14.35
N ARG A 36 -1.53 9.85 -15.02
CA ARG A 36 -2.30 9.84 -16.27
C ARG A 36 -3.81 9.80 -16.04
N GLY A 37 -4.27 9.89 -14.79
CA GLY A 37 -5.69 9.81 -14.44
C GLY A 37 -6.28 8.40 -14.59
N LEU A 38 -5.45 7.35 -14.60
CA LEU A 38 -5.88 5.96 -14.73
C LEU A 38 -5.86 5.26 -13.35
N PRO A 39 -6.83 4.36 -13.09
CA PRO A 39 -6.85 3.59 -11.85
C PRO A 39 -5.68 2.59 -11.83
N PRO A 40 -5.23 2.15 -10.64
CA PRO A 40 -4.28 1.04 -10.51
C PRO A 40 -4.78 -0.21 -11.22
N LEU A 41 -3.86 -1.09 -11.62
CA LEU A 41 -4.21 -2.39 -12.17
C LEU A 41 -4.83 -3.29 -11.08
N PRO A 42 -5.74 -4.22 -11.45
CA PRO A 42 -6.29 -5.19 -10.50
C PRO A 42 -5.18 -5.94 -9.76
N GLY A 43 -5.27 -6.00 -8.42
CA GLY A 43 -4.26 -6.64 -7.56
C GLY A 43 -2.95 -5.86 -7.37
N GLN A 44 -2.78 -4.70 -8.00
CA GLN A 44 -1.55 -3.89 -7.88
C GLN A 44 -1.33 -3.40 -6.46
N MET A 45 -2.37 -2.88 -5.79
CA MET A 45 -2.28 -2.40 -4.40
C MET A 45 -1.90 -3.53 -3.44
N THR A 46 -2.57 -4.68 -3.56
CA THR A 46 -2.25 -5.89 -2.78
C THR A 46 -0.81 -6.34 -2.99
N SER A 47 -0.33 -6.32 -4.24
CA SER A 47 1.05 -6.70 -4.56
C SER A 47 2.08 -5.74 -3.95
N ILE A 48 1.78 -4.44 -3.93
CA ILE A 48 2.61 -3.41 -3.29
C ILE A 48 2.67 -3.61 -1.79
N LEU A 49 1.53 -3.80 -1.13
CA LEU A 49 1.47 -4.04 0.31
C LEU A 49 2.23 -5.31 0.71
N LEU A 50 2.09 -6.38 -0.07
CA LEU A 50 2.85 -7.61 0.15
C LEU A 50 4.36 -7.40 -0.02
N ALA A 51 4.77 -6.66 -1.04
CA ALA A 51 6.17 -6.33 -1.26
C ALA A 51 6.75 -5.45 -0.13
N LEU A 52 5.98 -4.48 0.38
CA LEU A 52 6.37 -3.66 1.54
C LEU A 52 6.59 -4.52 2.78
N LYS A 53 5.70 -5.49 3.04
CA LYS A 53 5.87 -6.43 4.15
C LYS A 53 7.13 -7.28 4.02
N VAL A 54 7.40 -7.83 2.82
CA VAL A 54 8.63 -8.61 2.56
C VAL A 54 9.89 -7.74 2.72
N VAL A 55 9.84 -6.48 2.25
CA VAL A 55 10.95 -5.54 2.42
C VAL A 55 11.17 -5.18 3.89
N PHE A 56 10.10 -4.96 4.66
CA PHE A 56 10.19 -4.78 6.11
C PHE A 56 10.88 -5.97 6.79
N GLU A 57 10.40 -7.19 6.51
CA GLU A 57 10.96 -8.41 7.11
C GLU A 57 12.45 -8.59 6.76
N GLY A 58 12.85 -8.26 5.53
CA GLY A 58 14.25 -8.33 5.09
C GLY A 58 15.15 -7.20 5.59
N LEU A 59 14.58 -6.08 6.06
CA LEU A 59 15.31 -4.93 6.61
C LEU A 59 15.35 -4.91 8.13
N ARG A 60 14.67 -5.83 8.81
CA ARG A 60 14.63 -5.86 10.27
C ARG A 60 16.02 -5.88 10.90
N GLY A 61 16.27 -4.97 11.84
CA GLY A 61 17.56 -4.80 12.49
C GLY A 61 18.67 -4.20 11.61
N GLN A 62 18.38 -3.86 10.35
CA GLN A 62 19.33 -3.16 9.49
C GLN A 62 19.31 -1.65 9.80
N THR A 63 20.48 -1.06 9.93
CA THR A 63 20.66 0.37 10.22
C THR A 63 20.86 1.22 8.97
N HIS A 64 20.93 0.58 7.80
CA HIS A 64 21.21 1.24 6.53
C HIS A 64 20.19 0.82 5.48
N LEU A 65 19.73 1.80 4.71
CA LEU A 65 18.85 1.59 3.56
C LEU A 65 19.53 2.08 2.30
N ASP A 66 19.38 1.33 1.22
CA ASP A 66 19.82 1.79 -0.09
C ASP A 66 19.04 3.03 -0.53
N ARG A 67 19.75 4.00 -1.10
CA ARG A 67 19.20 5.30 -1.49
C ARG A 67 18.06 5.20 -2.50
N LEU A 68 18.14 4.27 -3.47
CA LEU A 68 17.06 4.10 -4.45
C LEU A 68 15.81 3.52 -3.79
N LEU A 69 15.98 2.61 -2.83
CA LEU A 69 14.85 2.08 -2.07
C LEU A 69 14.21 3.19 -1.22
N VAL A 70 14.99 4.00 -0.50
CA VAL A 70 14.46 5.13 0.28
C VAL A 70 13.65 6.08 -0.60
N MET A 71 14.19 6.45 -1.76
CA MET A 71 13.49 7.33 -2.70
C MET A 71 12.18 6.70 -3.20
N ALA A 72 12.18 5.40 -3.50
CA ALA A 72 10.99 4.69 -3.93
C ALA A 72 9.91 4.61 -2.84
N LEU A 73 10.31 4.29 -1.60
CA LEU A 73 9.40 4.22 -0.45
C LEU A 73 8.76 5.59 -0.19
N HIS A 74 9.56 6.65 -0.15
CA HIS A 74 9.07 8.02 0.01
C HIS A 74 8.09 8.40 -1.10
N THR A 75 8.45 8.12 -2.35
CA THR A 75 7.62 8.40 -3.53
C THR A 75 6.28 7.66 -3.46
N LEU A 76 6.28 6.37 -3.12
CA LEU A 76 5.06 5.57 -2.99
C LEU A 76 4.15 6.04 -1.86
N ALA A 77 4.71 6.54 -0.76
CA ALA A 77 3.93 7.03 0.39
C ALA A 77 3.26 8.39 0.12
N THR A 78 3.82 9.23 -0.77
CA THR A 78 3.42 10.64 -0.88
C THR A 78 2.76 10.97 -2.21
N GLU A 79 3.39 10.60 -3.32
CA GLU A 79 3.00 11.06 -4.65
C GLU A 79 1.64 10.52 -5.12
N PRO A 80 1.30 9.22 -4.97
CA PRO A 80 0.00 8.70 -5.38
C PRO A 80 -1.19 9.46 -4.79
N SER A 81 -1.17 9.70 -3.47
CA SER A 81 -2.24 10.38 -2.75
C SER A 81 -2.37 11.84 -3.18
N LEU A 82 -1.24 12.53 -3.36
CA LEU A 82 -1.22 13.92 -3.84
C LEU A 82 -1.82 14.04 -5.24
N GLN A 83 -1.45 13.13 -6.15
CA GLN A 83 -1.96 13.13 -7.52
C GLN A 83 -3.45 12.76 -7.60
N LEU A 84 -3.93 11.92 -6.68
CA LEU A 84 -5.33 11.52 -6.63
C LEU A 84 -6.26 12.67 -6.21
N GLN A 85 -5.75 13.69 -5.51
CA GLN A 85 -6.51 14.91 -5.20
C GLN A 85 -6.87 15.71 -6.47
N GLN A 86 -6.11 15.55 -7.55
CA GLN A 86 -6.35 16.17 -8.86
C GLN A 86 -7.27 15.30 -9.74
N ARG A 87 -8.09 14.43 -9.12
CA ARG A 87 -8.89 13.38 -9.77
C ARG A 87 -9.74 13.91 -10.93
N TYR A 88 -9.71 13.17 -12.04
CA TYR A 88 -10.63 13.39 -13.15
C TYR A 88 -11.97 12.70 -12.86
N PRO A 89 -13.09 13.44 -12.88
CA PRO A 89 -14.42 12.90 -12.53
C PRO A 89 -14.95 11.84 -13.51
N ALA A 90 -14.33 11.69 -14.68
CA ALA A 90 -14.76 10.77 -15.72
C ALA A 90 -14.29 9.31 -15.53
N GLN A 91 -13.41 9.03 -14.57
CA GLN A 91 -12.81 7.71 -14.40
C GLN A 91 -13.36 6.98 -13.17
N THR A 92 -13.71 5.70 -13.33
CA THR A 92 -14.07 4.83 -12.20
C THR A 92 -12.82 4.43 -11.44
N TRP A 93 -12.70 4.90 -10.20
CA TRP A 93 -11.63 4.52 -9.29
C TRP A 93 -12.06 3.38 -8.37
N PRO A 94 -11.14 2.52 -7.91
CA PRO A 94 -11.45 1.54 -6.87
C PRO A 94 -11.97 2.25 -5.61
N PRO A 95 -13.06 1.77 -4.98
CA PRO A 95 -13.70 2.46 -3.87
C PRO A 95 -12.82 2.54 -2.61
N LEU A 96 -11.90 1.59 -2.44
CA LEU A 96 -10.97 1.52 -1.30
C LEU A 96 -9.57 2.05 -1.64
N LEU A 97 -9.39 2.72 -2.78
CA LEU A 97 -8.06 3.17 -3.20
C LEU A 97 -7.42 4.11 -2.16
N ASP A 98 -8.21 5.02 -1.59
CA ASP A 98 -7.73 5.96 -0.60
C ASP A 98 -7.24 5.23 0.67
N ASP A 99 -7.97 4.19 1.11
CA ASP A 99 -7.57 3.33 2.23
C ASP A 99 -6.31 2.51 1.91
N ASP A 100 -6.21 1.94 0.70
CA ASP A 100 -5.05 1.20 0.24
C ASP A 100 -3.79 2.09 0.21
N LEU A 101 -3.91 3.34 -0.25
CA LEU A 101 -2.80 4.31 -0.25
C LEU A 101 -2.39 4.73 1.17
N ALA A 102 -3.36 4.87 2.08
CA ALA A 102 -3.07 5.11 3.48
C ALA A 102 -2.36 3.90 4.12
N GLN A 103 -2.71 2.66 3.73
CA GLN A 103 -1.99 1.46 4.15
C GLN A 103 -0.56 1.42 3.62
N VAL A 104 -0.34 1.81 2.36
CA VAL A 104 1.01 1.93 1.78
C VAL A 104 1.86 2.91 2.60
N THR A 105 1.29 4.07 2.94
CA THR A 105 1.97 5.09 3.76
C THR A 105 2.40 4.52 5.11
N ARG A 106 1.47 3.88 5.84
CA ARG A 106 1.76 3.26 7.15
C ARG A 106 2.78 2.13 7.08
N ALA A 107 2.75 1.33 6.01
CA ALA A 107 3.73 0.27 5.81
C ALA A 107 5.14 0.83 5.54
N VAL A 108 5.24 1.94 4.80
CA VAL A 108 6.51 2.66 4.61
C VAL A 108 7.02 3.24 5.93
N GLU A 109 6.17 3.87 6.73
CA GLU A 109 6.52 4.36 8.07
C GLU A 109 7.01 3.22 8.98
N SER A 110 6.36 2.06 8.91
CA SER A 110 6.76 0.87 9.67
C SER A 110 8.15 0.36 9.26
N ILE A 111 8.53 0.47 7.98
CA ILE A 111 9.89 0.16 7.50
C ILE A 111 10.91 1.12 8.11
N PHE A 112 10.63 2.43 8.10
CA PHE A 112 11.55 3.41 8.68
C PHE A 112 11.66 3.33 10.20
N ALA A 113 10.60 2.91 10.89
CA ALA A 113 10.56 2.75 12.33
C ALA A 113 11.07 1.39 12.84
N ASP A 114 11.36 0.44 11.95
CA ASP A 114 11.63 -0.98 12.26
C ASP A 114 10.59 -1.61 13.22
N SER A 115 9.33 -1.18 13.09
CA SER A 115 8.21 -1.63 13.91
C SER A 115 6.96 -1.78 13.06
N TRP A 116 6.50 -3.03 12.90
CA TRP A 116 5.30 -3.32 12.12
C TRP A 116 4.04 -3.17 12.97
N HIS A 117 3.18 -2.23 12.60
CA HIS A 117 1.89 -2.07 13.22
C HIS A 117 0.92 -3.15 12.69
N SER A 118 0.80 -4.27 13.42
CA SER A 118 -0.28 -5.26 13.21
C SER A 118 -1.62 -4.69 13.69
N GLY A 119 -2.15 -3.72 12.96
CA GLY A 119 -3.50 -3.17 13.17
C GLY A 119 -4.42 -3.31 11.95
N LEU A 120 -4.00 -4.00 10.89
CA LEU A 120 -4.73 -4.10 9.63
C LEU A 120 -5.49 -5.43 9.54
N THR A 121 -6.37 -5.66 10.51
CA THR A 121 -7.40 -6.71 10.42
C THR A 121 -8.67 -6.10 9.83
N THR A 122 -8.65 -5.82 8.53
CA THR A 122 -9.89 -5.69 7.74
C THR A 122 -9.83 -6.58 6.51
N TRP A 123 -9.42 -7.84 6.73
CA TRP A 123 -9.85 -8.95 5.90
C TRP A 123 -10.36 -10.05 6.84
N GLN A 124 -11.69 -10.10 6.97
CA GLN A 124 -12.57 -11.12 7.59
C GLN A 124 -12.74 -11.19 9.12
N THR A 125 -13.91 -10.75 9.58
CA THR A 125 -14.84 -11.62 10.35
C THR A 125 -16.28 -11.24 9.97
N PRO A 126 -17.17 -12.20 9.63
CA PRO A 126 -18.59 -11.92 9.42
C PRO A 126 -19.26 -11.57 10.75
N VAL A 127 -20.30 -10.74 10.66
CA VAL A 127 -21.29 -10.38 11.68
C VAL A 127 -21.39 -11.44 12.80
N GLN A 128 -20.92 -11.13 14.00
CA GLN A 128 -21.50 -11.75 15.18
C GLN A 128 -22.77 -10.99 15.54
N ALA A 129 -23.88 -11.67 15.31
CA ALA A 129 -25.21 -11.26 15.67
C ALA A 129 -25.29 -10.86 17.14
N SER A 130 -26.02 -9.77 17.38
CA SER A 130 -26.43 -9.28 18.68
C SER A 130 -27.01 -10.42 19.55
N ALA A 131 -26.26 -10.86 20.56
CA ALA A 131 -26.83 -11.57 21.69
C ALA A 131 -27.18 -10.53 22.76
N GLN A 132 -28.37 -9.95 22.63
CA GLN A 132 -28.98 -9.12 23.65
C GLN A 132 -29.55 -10.07 24.71
N ALA A 133 -28.86 -10.22 25.83
CA ALA A 133 -29.39 -10.90 27.01
C ALA A 133 -30.39 -9.96 27.72
N PRO A 134 -31.59 -10.40 28.09
CA PRO A 134 -32.50 -9.58 28.87
C PRO A 134 -32.01 -9.45 30.32
N ALA A 135 -32.08 -8.22 30.83
CA ALA A 135 -31.84 -7.89 32.22
C ALA A 135 -32.78 -8.66 33.15
N SER A 136 -32.21 -9.31 34.16
CA SER A 136 -32.94 -9.81 35.32
C SER A 136 -33.63 -8.63 36.01
N VAL A 137 -34.96 -8.65 36.00
CA VAL A 137 -35.78 -7.81 36.85
C VAL A 137 -35.97 -8.55 38.17
N GLU A 138 -35.20 -8.16 39.19
CA GLU A 138 -35.54 -8.44 40.58
C GLU A 138 -36.73 -7.53 40.96
N VAL A 139 -37.86 -8.15 41.32
CA VAL A 139 -38.98 -7.49 42.00
C VAL A 139 -39.23 -8.24 43.29
N SER A 140 -39.17 -7.49 44.40
CA SER A 140 -39.70 -7.85 45.72
C SER A 140 -41.23 -7.81 45.75
#